data_AF-A0A926Z013-F1
#
_entry.id   AF-A0A926Z013-F1
#
_cell.length_a   1.000
_cell.length_b   1.000
_cell.length_c   1.000
_cell.angle_alpha   90.00
_cell.angle_beta   90.00
_cell.angle_gamma   90.00
#
_symmetry.space_group_name_H-M   'P 1'
#
loop_
_entity.id
_entity.type
_entity.pdbx_description
1 polymer ?
#
loop_
_entity_poly.entity_id
_entity_poly.type
_entity_poly.pdbx_seq_one_letter_code
_entity_poly.pdbx_strand_id
1 'polypeptide(L)'
;MDSRFAEVSILTCQNCGQHWLRYFYEIEAFTASGQWYLGTITPEQSSRLTANQAKDTLERLDWYYYGGSYYHGQSGRTSGAIF
;
A
#
# COMPACT_ATOMS: atom_id res chain seq x y z
N MET A 1 -7.27 1.62 -10.14
CA MET A 1 -7.65 2.73 -9.25
C MET A 1 -8.75 2.23 -8.33
N ASP A 2 -8.58 2.39 -7.02
CA ASP A 2 -9.62 2.13 -6.01
C ASP A 2 -10.70 3.24 -6.05
N SER A 3 -11.84 3.02 -5.40
CA SER A 3 -12.88 4.00 -5.08
C SER A 3 -12.38 5.33 -4.49
N ARG A 4 -11.14 5.37 -3.97
CA ARG A 4 -10.45 6.55 -3.45
C ARG A 4 -9.38 7.13 -4.38
N PHE A 5 -9.37 6.73 -5.67
CA PHE A 5 -8.38 7.12 -6.68
C PHE A 5 -6.93 6.70 -6.38
N ALA A 6 -6.72 5.81 -5.41
CA ALA A 6 -5.40 5.26 -5.13
C ALA A 6 -4.93 4.33 -6.27
N GLU A 7 -3.65 4.39 -6.55
CA GLU A 7 -2.95 3.42 -7.38
C GLU A 7 -2.64 2.18 -6.54
N VAL A 8 -3.00 1.01 -7.08
CA VAL A 8 -2.79 -0.29 -6.43
C VAL A 8 -1.91 -1.14 -7.33
N SER A 9 -0.84 -1.69 -6.77
CA SER A 9 0.09 -2.56 -7.50
C SER A 9 0.46 -3.78 -6.67
N ILE A 10 0.69 -4.91 -7.34
CA ILE A 10 1.35 -6.07 -6.75
C ILE A 10 2.79 -6.09 -7.21
N LEU A 11 3.72 -6.16 -6.26
CA LEU A 11 5.14 -6.32 -6.52
C LEU A 11 5.55 -7.74 -6.11
N THR A 12 6.39 -8.37 -6.93
CA THR A 12 6.97 -9.69 -6.62
C THR A 12 8.46 -9.52 -6.39
N CYS A 13 8.94 -9.95 -5.22
CA CYS A 13 10.36 -9.95 -4.91
C CYS A 13 11.09 -10.92 -5.86
N GLN A 14 12.05 -10.41 -6.63
CA GLN A 14 12.79 -11.21 -7.62
C GLN A 14 13.67 -12.30 -6.98
N ASN A 15 14.06 -12.15 -5.70
CA ASN A 15 14.93 -13.09 -5.02
C ASN A 15 14.18 -14.26 -4.35
N CYS A 16 13.01 -14.00 -3.75
CA CYS A 16 12.27 -15.01 -2.99
C CYS A 16 10.83 -15.24 -3.43
N GLY A 17 10.33 -14.49 -4.42
CA GLY A 17 8.96 -14.59 -4.90
C GLY A 17 7.89 -13.98 -3.98
N GLN A 18 8.27 -13.34 -2.86
CA GLN A 18 7.30 -12.72 -1.94
C GLN A 18 6.46 -11.67 -2.66
N HIS A 19 5.13 -11.77 -2.52
CA HIS A 19 4.20 -10.78 -3.04
C HIS A 19 4.01 -9.64 -2.04
N TRP A 20 3.99 -8.41 -2.55
CA TRP A 20 3.78 -7.19 -1.80
C TRP A 20 2.66 -6.39 -2.42
N LEU A 21 1.71 -5.97 -1.59
CA LEU A 21 0.67 -5.05 -1.94
C LEU A 21 1.16 -3.61 -1.73
N ARG A 22 1.23 -2.84 -2.82
CA ARG A 22 1.46 -1.40 -2.78
C ARG A 22 0.14 -0.64 -2.96
N TYR A 23 -0.12 0.29 -2.07
CA TYR A 23 -1.21 1.26 -2.17
C TYR A 23 -0.60 2.66 -2.16
N PHE A 24 -0.82 3.44 -3.20
CA PHE A 24 -0.29 4.79 -3.33
C PHE A 24 -1.43 5.78 -3.57
N TYR A 25 -1.43 6.87 -2.81
CA TYR A 25 -2.40 7.94 -2.92
C TYR A 25 -1.68 9.28 -2.94
N GLU A 26 -2.07 10.14 -3.86
CA GLU A 26 -1.56 11.50 -3.98
C GLU A 26 -2.68 12.40 -4.51
N ILE A 27 -2.72 13.64 -4.05
CA ILE A 27 -3.63 14.65 -4.56
C ILE A 27 -2.79 15.68 -5.30
N GLU A 28 -2.82 15.66 -6.63
CA GLU A 28 -1.96 16.50 -7.48
C GLU A 28 -2.06 18.00 -7.15
N ALA A 29 -3.24 18.46 -6.72
CA ALA A 29 -3.46 19.86 -6.35
C ALA A 29 -2.78 20.31 -5.05
N PHE A 30 -2.26 19.39 -4.24
CA PHE A 30 -1.65 19.68 -2.93
C PHE A 30 -0.21 19.19 -2.87
N THR A 31 0.70 20.11 -2.56
CA THR A 31 2.10 19.78 -2.26
C THR A 31 2.18 18.87 -1.03
N ALA A 32 3.10 17.90 -1.08
CA ALA A 32 3.36 16.96 0.00
C ALA A 32 2.14 16.11 0.42
N SER A 33 1.26 15.75 -0.52
CA SER A 33 0.11 14.89 -0.28
C SER A 33 0.36 13.41 -0.58
N GLY A 34 1.50 13.09 -1.20
CA GLY A 34 1.84 11.73 -1.62
C GLY A 34 2.14 10.83 -0.43
N GLN A 35 1.41 9.72 -0.34
CA GLN A 35 1.55 8.71 0.70
C GLN A 35 1.43 7.32 0.08
N TRP A 36 2.30 6.41 0.50
CA TRP A 36 2.28 5.02 0.08
C TRP A 36 2.33 4.09 1.29
N TYR A 37 1.77 2.91 1.06
CA TYR A 37 1.77 1.79 1.99
C TYR A 37 2.21 0.53 1.25
N LEU A 38 2.99 -0.31 1.92
CA LEU A 38 3.55 -1.53 1.33
C LEU A 38 3.52 -2.68 2.36
N GLY A 39 2.71 -3.70 2.09
CA GLY A 39 2.54 -4.84 2.99
C GLY A 39 2.73 -6.18 2.30
N THR A 40 3.24 -7.18 3.01
CA THR A 40 3.39 -8.54 2.49
C THR A 40 2.02 -9.22 2.39
N ILE A 41 1.74 -9.86 1.27
CA ILE A 41 0.53 -10.66 1.07
C ILE A 41 0.90 -12.06 0.57
N THR A 42 0.02 -13.03 0.76
CA THR A 42 0.21 -14.38 0.23
C THR A 42 -0.11 -14.44 -1.28
N PRO A 43 0.38 -15.45 -2.01
CA PRO A 43 -0.01 -15.68 -3.40
C PRO A 43 -1.54 -15.80 -3.57
N GLU A 44 -2.23 -16.47 -2.64
CA GLU A 44 -3.69 -16.62 -2.68
C GLU A 44 -4.39 -15.26 -2.55
N GLN A 45 -3.95 -14.43 -1.60
CA GLN A 45 -4.45 -13.06 -1.44
C GLN A 45 -4.21 -12.25 -2.72
N SER A 46 -3.03 -12.34 -3.32
CA SER A 46 -2.69 -11.60 -4.55
C SER A 46 -3.57 -11.99 -5.75
N SER A 47 -3.92 -13.27 -5.89
CA SER A 47 -4.73 -13.77 -7.01
C SER A 47 -6.18 -13.31 -6.96
N ARG A 48 -6.66 -12.94 -5.77
CA ARG A 48 -8.04 -12.51 -5.50
C ARG A 48 -8.15 -11.01 -5.24
N LEU A 49 -7.01 -10.30 -5.20
CA LEU A 49 -7.00 -8.91 -4.79
C LEU A 49 -7.66 -8.03 -5.85
N THR A 50 -8.64 -7.26 -5.41
CA THR A 50 -9.20 -6.15 -6.20
C THR A 50 -8.71 -4.81 -5.66
N ALA A 51 -8.73 -3.77 -6.50
CA ALA A 51 -8.34 -2.42 -6.06
C ALA A 51 -9.15 -1.96 -4.83
N ASN A 52 -10.44 -2.30 -4.79
CA ASN A 52 -11.34 -1.95 -3.67
C ASN A 52 -11.01 -2.68 -2.36
N GLN A 53 -10.36 -3.84 -2.43
CA GLN A 53 -9.96 -4.61 -1.25
C GLN A 53 -8.55 -4.27 -0.77
N ALA A 54 -7.77 -3.51 -1.57
CA ALA A 54 -6.36 -3.27 -1.28
C ALA A 54 -6.14 -2.59 0.08
N LYS A 55 -6.91 -1.53 0.35
CA LYS A 55 -6.85 -0.81 1.62
C LYS A 55 -7.16 -1.74 2.80
N ASP A 56 -8.33 -2.38 2.77
CA ASP A 56 -8.80 -3.27 3.82
C ASP A 56 -7.87 -4.49 4.03
N THR A 57 -7.20 -4.94 2.98
CA THR A 57 -6.17 -5.99 3.08
C THR A 57 -4.94 -5.49 3.85
N LEU A 58 -4.44 -4.28 3.56
CA LEU A 58 -3.30 -3.69 4.28
C LEU A 58 -3.62 -3.45 5.76
N GLU A 59 -4.80 -2.90 6.05
CA GLU A 59 -5.21 -2.57 7.42
C GLU A 59 -5.35 -3.81 8.33
N ARG A 60 -5.56 -4.99 7.73
CA ARG A 60 -5.65 -6.28 8.45
C ARG A 60 -4.31 -7.00 8.64
N LEU A 61 -3.23 -6.51 8.04
CA LEU A 61 -1.91 -7.10 8.27
C LEU A 61 -1.44 -6.82 9.69
N ASP A 62 -0.66 -7.75 10.26
CA ASP A 62 0.04 -7.53 11.53
C ASP A 62 0.89 -6.24 11.49
N TRP A 63 1.41 -5.92 10.29
CA TRP A 63 2.15 -4.70 10.01
C TRP A 63 2.29 -4.45 8.51
N TYR A 64 2.57 -3.20 8.15
CA TYR A 64 2.97 -2.75 6.81
C TYR A 64 3.98 -1.62 6.91
N TYR A 65 4.69 -1.36 5.81
CA TYR A 65 5.50 -0.15 5.66
C TYR A 65 4.65 1.02 5.19
N TYR A 66 5.03 2.22 5.60
CA TYR A 66 4.46 3.47 5.10
C TYR A 66 5.57 4.47 4.75
N GLY A 67 5.23 5.45 3.93
CA GLY A 67 6.07 6.61 3.68
C GLY A 67 5.49 7.52 2.60
N GLY A 68 6.28 8.49 2.17
CA GLY A 68 5.87 9.48 1.16
C GLY A 68 6.09 10.92 1.63
N SER A 69 5.76 11.87 0.76
CA SER A 69 5.91 13.29 1.03
C SER A 69 4.97 13.79 2.13
N TYR A 70 3.80 13.15 2.29
CA TYR A 70 2.89 13.35 3.43
C TYR A 70 3.58 13.13 4.79
N TYR A 71 4.50 12.16 4.85
CA TYR A 71 5.30 11.86 6.04
C TYR A 71 6.64 12.61 6.05
N HIS A 72 6.75 13.74 5.35
CA HIS A 72 8.00 14.50 5.22
C HIS A 72 9.18 13.66 4.69
N GLY A 73 8.89 12.69 3.81
CA GLY A 73 9.89 11.77 3.26
C GLY A 73 10.34 10.68 4.24
N GLN A 74 9.80 10.64 5.46
CA GLN A 74 10.06 9.57 6.40
C GLN A 74 9.34 8.29 5.97
N SER A 75 9.90 7.16 6.38
CA SER A 75 9.28 5.85 6.23
C SER A 75 9.48 5.03 7.49
N GLY A 76 8.58 4.08 7.71
CA GLY A 76 8.57 3.25 8.91
C GLY A 76 7.67 2.05 8.77
N ARG A 77 7.54 1.29 9.85
CA ARG A 77 6.66 0.13 9.97
C ARG A 77 5.59 0.42 11.02
N THR A 78 4.34 0.17 10.67
CA THR A 78 3.19 0.37 11.55
C THR A 78 2.11 -0.67 11.27
N SER A 79 0.97 -0.58 11.93
CA SER A 79 -0.23 -1.39 11.69
C SER A 79 -1.50 -0.57 11.93
N GLY A 80 -2.66 -1.11 11.55
CA GLY A 80 -3.96 -0.46 11.74
C GLY A 80 -4.44 0.33 10.53
N ALA A 81 -5.24 1.37 10.78
CA ALA A 81 -5.92 2.12 9.72
C ALA A 81 -4.95 2.95 8.87
N ILE A 82 -5.18 2.96 7.56
CA ILE A 82 -4.49 3.84 6.61
C ILE A 82 -5.43 4.98 6.21
N PHE A 83 -4.94 6.21 6.24
CA PHE A 83 -5.71 7.39 5.88
C PHE A 83 -5.52 7.71 4.42
#